data_AF-A0A3D3TMS8-F1
#
_entry.id   AF-A0A3D3TMS8-F1
#
_cell.length_a   1.000
_cell.length_b   1.000
_cell.length_c   1.000
_cell.angle_alpha   90.00
_cell.angle_beta   90.00
_cell.angle_gamma   90.00
#
_symmetry.space_group_name_H-M   'P 1'
#
loop_
_entity.id
_entity.type
_entity.pdbx_description
1 polymer ?
#
loop_
_entity_poly.entity_id
_entity_poly.type
_entity_poly.pdbx_seq_one_letter_code
_entity_poly.pdbx_strand_id
1 'polypeptide(L)'
;RGYIEKDWGRSFPEAWVWMQSSNFDHAGTSFMLSIATIPWLGKSFTGCLCAFLCKGELHRFTTYKGVRIKRVDTSVDRIAVELKQREFTIHVDARKTSGAQLISPVQGSMSGKIDESLTSEIRLKVNEGSTLLFEGTGTNSGLEAVGKLKLKD
;
A
#
# COMPACT_ATOMS: atom_id res chain seq x y z
N ARG A 1 -5.60 11.86 -14.10
CA ARG A 1 -5.07 12.22 -12.77
C ARG A 1 -3.68 11.61 -12.66
N GLY A 2 -2.71 12.32 -12.10
CA GLY A 2 -1.34 11.81 -11.96
C GLY A 2 -1.05 11.44 -10.52
N TYR A 3 -0.24 10.41 -10.33
CA TYR A 3 0.43 10.11 -9.08
C TYR A 3 1.93 10.28 -9.31
N ILE A 4 2.62 10.87 -8.34
CA ILE A 4 4.06 11.05 -8.37
C ILE A 4 4.58 10.61 -7.02
N GLU A 5 5.52 9.68 -7.04
CA GLU A 5 6.30 9.24 -5.88
C GLU A 5 7.75 9.66 -6.04
N LYS A 6 8.40 9.92 -4.91
CA LYS A 6 9.83 10.17 -4.86
C LYS A 6 10.41 9.35 -3.72
N ASP A 7 11.31 8.45 -4.07
CA ASP A 7 12.13 7.72 -3.11
C ASP A 7 13.49 8.38 -2.90
N TRP A 8 13.97 8.36 -1.67
CA TRP A 8 15.31 8.80 -1.34
C TRP A 8 15.90 7.95 -0.22
N GLY A 9 17.08 7.38 -0.45
CA GLY A 9 17.77 6.53 0.52
C GLY A 9 18.89 5.72 -0.11
N ARG A 10 19.53 4.87 0.70
CA ARG A 10 20.62 3.99 0.25
C ARG A 10 20.14 2.60 -0.18
N SER A 11 19.03 2.11 0.36
CA SER A 11 18.48 0.78 0.06
C SER A 11 16.99 0.78 0.39
N PHE A 12 16.23 -0.06 -0.31
CA PHE A 12 14.84 -0.33 0.07
C PHE A 12 14.73 -1.17 1.35
N PRO A 13 13.55 -1.14 2.01
CA PRO A 13 13.22 -2.03 3.12
C PRO A 13 13.46 -3.51 2.82
N GLU A 14 13.60 -4.36 3.85
CA GLU A 14 13.73 -5.81 3.63
C GLU A 14 12.46 -6.47 3.06
N ALA A 15 11.30 -5.89 3.36
CA ALA A 15 10.01 -6.34 2.89
C ALA A 15 9.06 -5.15 2.83
N TRP A 16 8.25 -5.09 1.78
CA TRP A 16 7.22 -4.07 1.62
C TRP A 16 6.08 -4.53 0.73
N VAL A 17 4.95 -3.85 0.89
CA VAL A 17 3.79 -3.85 0.00
C VAL A 17 3.52 -2.40 -0.33
N TRP A 18 3.47 -2.08 -1.61
CA TRP A 18 3.09 -0.77 -2.09
C TRP A 18 1.98 -0.91 -3.13
N MET A 19 1.02 0.01 -3.09
CA MET A 19 -0.03 0.07 -4.09
C MET A 19 -0.62 1.46 -4.20
N GLN A 20 -1.08 1.80 -5.40
CA GLN A 20 -1.69 3.08 -5.68
C GLN A 20 -2.73 2.96 -6.79
N SER A 21 -3.84 3.68 -6.64
CA SER A 21 -4.81 3.89 -7.73
C SER A 21 -5.45 5.27 -7.65
N SER A 22 -5.66 5.89 -8.81
CA SER A 22 -6.43 7.13 -8.96
C SER A 22 -7.60 6.97 -9.94
N ASN A 23 -7.83 5.75 -10.42
CA ASN A 23 -8.81 5.42 -11.44
C ASN A 23 -9.87 4.45 -10.88
N PHE A 24 -10.58 4.94 -9.87
CA PHE A 24 -11.75 4.27 -9.32
C PHE A 24 -13.00 4.61 -10.15
N ASP A 25 -13.97 3.71 -10.10
CA ASP A 25 -15.37 3.90 -10.51
C ASP A 25 -16.00 5.23 -10.02
N HIS A 26 -15.58 5.71 -8.84
CA HIS A 26 -15.98 7.00 -8.31
C HIS A 26 -14.97 8.12 -8.62
N ALA A 27 -15.39 9.11 -9.41
CA ALA A 27 -14.62 10.31 -9.66
C ALA A 27 -14.26 11.06 -8.35
N GLY A 28 -13.06 11.65 -8.31
CA GLY A 28 -12.51 12.31 -7.14
C GLY A 28 -11.82 11.38 -6.14
N THR A 29 -11.80 10.07 -6.40
CA THR A 29 -11.20 9.09 -5.49
C THR A 29 -9.75 8.77 -5.84
N SER A 30 -8.89 8.66 -4.83
CA SER A 30 -7.53 8.14 -4.96
C SER A 30 -7.10 7.42 -3.71
N PHE A 31 -6.29 6.39 -3.87
CA PHE A 31 -5.82 5.54 -2.80
C PHE A 31 -4.33 5.26 -2.97
N MET A 32 -3.59 5.32 -1.88
CA MET A 32 -2.21 4.87 -1.80
C MET A 32 -2.01 4.15 -0.47
N LEU A 33 -1.27 3.05 -0.50
CA LEU A 33 -0.89 2.28 0.66
C LEU A 33 0.56 1.82 0.50
N SER A 34 1.37 2.09 1.52
CA SER A 34 2.72 1.57 1.68
C SER A 34 2.86 0.96 3.06
N ILE A 35 3.23 -0.32 3.12
CA ILE A 35 3.55 -1.06 4.34
C ILE A 35 4.96 -1.60 4.18
N ALA A 36 5.85 -1.32 5.12
CA ALA A 36 7.26 -1.71 4.99
C ALA A 36 7.89 -2.07 6.34
N THR A 37 8.86 -2.98 6.33
CA THR A 37 9.71 -3.22 7.49
C THR A 37 10.81 -2.16 7.59
N ILE A 38 10.70 -1.26 8.55
CA ILE A 38 11.60 -0.13 8.75
C ILE A 38 12.68 -0.52 9.77
N PRO A 39 13.97 -0.37 9.43
CA PRO A 39 15.07 -0.57 10.38
C PRO A 39 15.06 0.54 11.45
N TRP A 40 15.23 0.15 12.71
CA TRP A 40 15.25 1.06 13.86
C TRP A 40 16.27 0.59 14.90
N LEU A 41 17.47 1.21 14.89
CA LEU A 41 18.55 1.06 15.87
C LEU A 41 18.69 -0.36 16.45
N GLY A 42 19.08 -1.32 15.60
CA GLY A 42 19.30 -2.73 15.98
C GLY A 42 18.03 -3.59 16.04
N LYS A 43 16.86 -3.01 15.83
CA LYS A 43 15.58 -3.70 15.65
C LYS A 43 14.94 -3.29 14.33
N SER A 44 13.75 -3.81 14.06
CA SER A 44 12.88 -3.35 12.99
C SER A 44 11.42 -3.26 13.47
N PHE A 45 10.61 -2.50 12.75
CA PHE A 45 9.16 -2.44 12.95
C PHE A 45 8.45 -2.35 11.59
N THR A 46 7.20 -2.82 11.52
CA THR A 46 6.39 -2.64 10.31
C THR A 46 5.64 -1.31 10.37
N GLY A 47 6.02 -0.39 9.48
CA GLY A 47 5.36 0.89 9.27
C GLY A 47 4.23 0.79 8.25
N CYS A 48 3.30 1.74 8.32
CA CYS A 48 2.18 1.91 7.40
C CYS A 48 2.00 3.41 7.08
N LEU A 49 1.87 3.71 5.80
CA LEU A 49 1.40 4.98 5.26
C LEU A 49 0.24 4.69 4.32
N CYS A 50 -0.93 5.24 4.62
CA CYS A 50 -2.09 5.12 3.76
C CYS A 50 -2.78 6.48 3.62
N ALA A 51 -3.09 6.82 2.38
CA ALA A 51 -3.81 8.02 1.98
C ALA A 51 -5.02 7.61 1.15
N PHE A 52 -6.20 8.02 1.59
CA PHE A 52 -7.46 7.79 0.90
C PHE A 52 -8.15 9.15 0.69
N LEU A 53 -8.20 9.60 -0.55
CA LEU A 53 -8.93 10.78 -0.97
C LEU A 53 -10.29 10.34 -1.48
N CYS A 54 -11.38 10.85 -0.91
CA CYS A 54 -12.74 10.59 -1.39
C CYS A 54 -13.61 11.81 -1.13
N LYS A 55 -14.48 12.17 -2.08
CA LYS A 55 -15.40 13.33 -1.97
C LYS A 55 -14.71 14.64 -1.55
N GLY A 56 -13.44 14.83 -1.95
CA GLY A 56 -12.65 16.01 -1.60
C GLY A 56 -11.99 15.98 -0.22
N GLU A 57 -12.19 14.92 0.57
CA GLU A 57 -11.58 14.74 1.89
C GLU A 57 -10.41 13.74 1.84
N LEU A 58 -9.28 14.12 2.44
CA LEU A 58 -8.10 13.27 2.55
C LEU A 58 -8.02 12.60 3.93
N HIS A 59 -8.39 11.32 3.97
CA HIS A 59 -8.22 10.47 5.13
C HIS A 59 -6.79 9.89 5.16
N ARG A 60 -6.14 9.98 6.32
CA ARG A 60 -4.72 9.59 6.51
C ARG A 60 -4.61 8.55 7.62
N PHE A 61 -4.07 7.39 7.27
CA PHE A 61 -3.89 6.27 8.18
C PHE A 61 -2.41 5.91 8.22
N THR A 62 -1.73 6.33 9.30
CA THR A 62 -0.28 6.19 9.40
C THR A 62 0.12 5.64 10.75
N THR A 63 1.26 4.95 10.83
CA THR A 63 1.76 4.36 12.09
C THR A 63 1.87 5.42 13.19
N TYR A 64 2.39 6.61 12.85
CA TYR A 64 2.53 7.73 13.79
C TYR A 64 1.19 8.38 14.18
N LYS A 65 0.09 8.08 13.47
CA LYS A 65 -1.29 8.45 13.84
C LYS A 65 -2.07 7.32 14.50
N GLY A 66 -1.42 6.18 14.76
CA GLY A 66 -1.99 5.06 15.49
C GLY A 66 -2.75 4.04 14.64
N VAL A 67 -2.56 4.02 13.30
CA VAL A 67 -3.08 2.91 12.49
C VAL A 67 -2.49 1.58 13.00
N ARG A 68 -3.30 0.53 12.94
CA ARG A 68 -2.90 -0.85 13.21
C ARG A 68 -3.12 -1.67 11.95
N ILE A 69 -2.08 -2.40 11.58
CA ILE A 69 -2.16 -3.38 10.50
C ILE A 69 -2.72 -4.66 11.14
N LYS A 70 -3.94 -5.03 10.79
CA LYS A 70 -4.60 -6.23 11.32
C LYS A 70 -4.27 -7.48 10.53
N ARG A 71 -4.07 -7.32 9.22
CA ARG A 71 -3.78 -8.42 8.32
C ARG A 71 -3.00 -7.89 7.12
N VAL A 72 -2.00 -8.66 6.69
CA VAL A 72 -1.35 -8.51 5.37
C VAL A 72 -1.03 -9.90 4.88
N ASP A 73 -1.77 -10.35 3.87
CA ASP A 73 -1.49 -11.59 3.18
C ASP A 73 -1.04 -11.28 1.77
N THR A 74 0.06 -11.91 1.36
CA THR A 74 0.61 -11.81 0.02
C THR A 74 0.69 -13.19 -0.60
N SER A 75 0.15 -13.33 -1.81
CA SER A 75 0.37 -14.47 -2.71
C SER A 75 1.11 -13.99 -3.95
N VAL A 76 1.29 -14.89 -4.92
CA VAL A 76 1.91 -14.58 -6.21
C VAL A 76 1.13 -13.50 -6.97
N ASP A 77 -0.20 -13.54 -6.90
CA ASP A 77 -1.11 -12.75 -7.73
C ASP A 77 -2.11 -11.89 -6.93
N ARG A 78 -2.12 -12.00 -5.60
CA ARG A 78 -3.10 -11.34 -4.75
C ARG A 78 -2.48 -10.80 -3.47
N ILE A 79 -2.96 -9.63 -3.04
CA ILE A 79 -2.57 -9.00 -1.79
C ILE A 79 -3.84 -8.58 -1.05
N ALA A 80 -4.01 -9.07 0.17
CA ALA A 80 -5.12 -8.70 1.05
C ALA A 80 -4.60 -7.97 2.28
N VAL A 81 -5.14 -6.78 2.55
CA VAL A 81 -4.74 -5.95 3.69
C VAL A 81 -5.96 -5.53 4.49
N GLU A 82 -5.84 -5.56 5.82
CA GLU A 82 -6.79 -4.94 6.72
C GLU A 82 -6.08 -3.94 7.64
N LEU A 83 -6.57 -2.69 7.65
CA LEU A 83 -6.11 -1.62 8.52
C LEU A 83 -7.23 -1.17 9.45
N LYS A 84 -6.87 -0.81 10.69
CA LYS A 84 -7.78 -0.22 11.66
C LYS A 84 -7.18 1.03 12.30
N GLN A 85 -7.95 2.12 12.35
CA GLN A 85 -7.58 3.35 13.06
C GLN A 85 -8.82 4.00 13.66
N ARG A 86 -8.98 3.96 14.98
CA ARG A 86 -10.21 4.39 15.67
C ARG A 86 -11.42 3.62 15.11
N GLU A 87 -12.48 4.32 14.72
CA GLU A 87 -13.69 3.78 14.09
C GLU A 87 -13.46 3.32 12.64
N PHE A 88 -12.36 3.72 12.00
CA PHE A 88 -12.12 3.40 10.61
C PHE A 88 -11.57 1.98 10.43
N THR A 89 -12.15 1.25 9.48
CA THR A 89 -11.66 -0.04 9.01
C THR A 89 -11.51 0.00 7.49
N ILE A 90 -10.34 -0.40 6.99
CA ILE A 90 -10.01 -0.42 5.57
C ILE A 90 -9.68 -1.85 5.19
N HIS A 91 -10.40 -2.37 4.20
CA HIS A 91 -10.09 -3.63 3.55
C HIS A 91 -9.61 -3.36 2.14
N VAL A 92 -8.49 -3.97 1.78
CA VAL A 92 -7.93 -3.90 0.45
C VAL A 92 -7.76 -5.31 -0.07
N ASP A 93 -8.21 -5.53 -1.31
CA ASP A 93 -8.00 -6.76 -2.06
C ASP A 93 -7.46 -6.37 -3.43
N ALA A 94 -6.15 -6.55 -3.61
CA ALA A 94 -5.45 -6.18 -4.82
C ALA A 94 -5.06 -7.42 -5.63
N ARG A 95 -5.29 -7.37 -6.93
CA ARG A 95 -4.88 -8.41 -7.88
C ARG A 95 -3.73 -7.91 -8.74
N LYS A 96 -2.61 -8.61 -8.67
CA LYS A 96 -1.43 -8.36 -9.48
C LYS A 96 -1.65 -8.92 -10.88
N THR A 97 -1.53 -8.07 -11.89
CA THR A 97 -1.40 -8.48 -13.29
C THR A 97 0.09 -8.60 -13.65
N SER A 98 0.40 -9.09 -14.85
CA SER A 98 1.78 -9.14 -15.35
C SER A 98 2.42 -7.74 -15.26
N GLY A 99 3.49 -7.63 -14.47
CA GLY A 99 4.22 -6.39 -14.25
C GLY A 99 5.40 -6.21 -15.21
N ALA A 100 6.01 -5.04 -15.15
CA ALA A 100 7.32 -4.76 -15.73
C ALA A 100 8.39 -4.93 -14.66
N GLN A 101 9.55 -5.48 -15.05
CA GLN A 101 10.71 -5.56 -14.16
C GLN A 101 11.45 -4.22 -14.18
N LEU A 102 11.63 -3.62 -13.00
CA LEU A 102 12.37 -2.39 -12.82
C LEU A 102 13.66 -2.63 -12.03
N ILE A 103 14.62 -1.73 -12.19
CA ILE A 103 15.89 -1.75 -11.46
C ILE A 103 15.69 -1.01 -10.14
N SER A 104 16.16 -1.59 -9.03
CA SER A 104 16.07 -1.02 -7.68
C SER A 104 17.44 -0.83 -7.01
N PRO A 105 17.55 0.10 -6.03
CA PRO A 105 18.80 0.34 -5.32
C PRO A 105 19.11 -0.75 -4.28
N VAL A 106 20.33 -1.29 -4.35
CA VAL A 106 20.93 -2.18 -3.34
C VAL A 106 22.25 -1.55 -2.90
N GLN A 107 22.34 -1.18 -1.62
CA GLN A 107 23.52 -0.53 -1.02
C GLN A 107 24.02 0.74 -1.73
N GLY A 108 23.15 1.42 -2.50
CA GLY A 108 23.45 2.62 -3.28
C GLY A 108 23.73 2.36 -4.76
N SER A 109 23.76 1.09 -5.20
CA SER A 109 23.91 0.69 -6.59
C SER A 109 22.56 0.25 -7.18
N MET A 110 22.23 0.72 -8.39
CA MET A 110 21.02 0.31 -9.13
C MET A 110 21.20 -1.09 -9.72
N SER A 111 21.12 -2.11 -8.87
CA SER A 111 21.42 -3.51 -9.23
C SER A 111 20.35 -4.51 -8.80
N GLY A 112 19.39 -4.09 -7.96
CA GLY A 112 18.24 -4.92 -7.60
C GLY A 112 17.22 -4.98 -8.73
N LYS A 113 16.29 -5.92 -8.62
CA LYS A 113 15.16 -6.08 -9.54
C LYS A 113 13.87 -6.13 -8.73
N ILE A 114 12.86 -5.41 -9.19
CA ILE A 114 11.51 -5.41 -8.60
C ILE A 114 10.49 -5.60 -9.71
N ASP A 115 9.42 -6.33 -9.40
CA ASP A 115 8.31 -6.54 -10.34
C ASP A 115 7.14 -5.64 -9.95
N GLU A 116 6.99 -4.52 -10.66
CA GLU A 116 5.90 -3.57 -10.49
C GLU A 116 4.85 -3.80 -11.58
N SER A 117 3.58 -3.90 -11.20
CA SER A 117 2.48 -3.86 -12.16
C SER A 117 1.77 -2.51 -12.13
N LEU A 118 1.51 -1.95 -13.31
CA LEU A 118 0.74 -0.72 -13.51
C LEU A 118 -0.69 -0.98 -14.02
N THR A 119 -1.04 -2.25 -14.26
CA THR A 119 -2.36 -2.65 -14.77
C THR A 119 -3.16 -3.44 -13.74
N SER A 120 -2.77 -3.35 -12.46
CA SER A 120 -3.40 -4.10 -11.39
C SER A 120 -4.77 -3.54 -11.03
N GLU A 121 -5.57 -4.37 -10.35
CA GLU A 121 -6.87 -3.98 -9.80
C GLU A 121 -6.78 -3.89 -8.28
N ILE A 122 -7.35 -2.84 -7.70
CA ILE A 122 -7.44 -2.64 -6.24
C ILE A 122 -8.90 -2.49 -5.87
N ARG A 123 -9.45 -3.50 -5.18
CA ARG A 123 -10.77 -3.39 -4.54
C ARG A 123 -10.58 -2.79 -3.15
N LEU A 124 -11.27 -1.70 -2.89
CA LEU A 124 -11.16 -0.94 -1.65
C LEU A 124 -12.52 -0.87 -0.98
N LYS A 125 -12.56 -1.20 0.31
CA LYS A 125 -13.72 -0.97 1.18
C LYS A 125 -13.29 -0.22 2.42
N VAL A 126 -13.96 0.89 2.70
CA VAL A 126 -13.69 1.76 3.85
C VAL A 126 -14.97 1.93 4.65
N ASN A 127 -14.92 1.57 5.93
CA ASN A 127 -16.01 1.78 6.88
C ASN A 127 -15.57 2.76 7.97
N GLU A 128 -16.52 3.53 8.49
CA GLU A 128 -16.41 4.30 9.73
C GLU A 128 -17.49 3.81 10.69
N GLY A 129 -17.07 3.08 11.73
CA GLY A 129 -17.96 2.32 12.58
C GLY A 129 -18.73 1.29 11.76
N SER A 130 -20.07 1.35 11.82
CA SER A 130 -20.97 0.50 11.01
C SER A 130 -21.32 1.09 9.65
N THR A 131 -20.85 2.29 9.33
CA THR A 131 -21.22 3.01 8.11
C THR A 131 -20.22 2.72 7.00
N LEU A 132 -20.73 2.29 5.84
CA LEU A 132 -19.93 2.17 4.62
C LEU A 132 -19.63 3.56 4.05
N LEU A 133 -18.37 3.99 4.12
CA LEU A 133 -17.93 5.26 3.53
C LEU A 133 -17.63 5.13 2.05
N PHE A 134 -17.03 4.01 1.65
CA PHE A 134 -16.62 3.75 0.28
C PHE A 134 -16.50 2.26 -0.01
N GLU A 135 -16.95 1.86 -1.19
CA GLU A 135 -16.67 0.56 -1.79
C GLU A 135 -16.49 0.77 -3.30
N GLY A 136 -15.38 0.31 -3.85
CA GLY A 136 -15.10 0.52 -5.27
C GLY A 136 -13.86 -0.20 -5.76
N THR A 137 -13.71 -0.25 -7.08
CA THR A 137 -12.56 -0.89 -7.74
C THR A 137 -11.74 0.12 -8.52
N GLY A 138 -10.46 0.23 -8.16
CA GLY A 138 -9.45 0.98 -8.90
C GLY A 138 -8.82 0.08 -9.98
N THR A 139 -8.76 0.58 -11.21
CA THR A 139 -8.07 -0.08 -12.33
C THR A 139 -6.81 0.70 -12.72
N ASN A 140 -5.94 0.11 -13.57
CA ASN A 140 -4.65 0.71 -13.94
C ASN A 140 -3.84 1.13 -12.71
N SER A 141 -3.81 0.24 -11.71
CA SER A 141 -3.23 0.51 -10.41
C SER A 141 -1.78 0.06 -10.37
N GLY A 142 -0.96 0.85 -9.69
CA GLY A 142 0.38 0.45 -9.26
C GLY A 142 0.30 -0.58 -8.15
N LEU A 143 1.10 -1.64 -8.25
CA LEU A 143 1.18 -2.70 -7.23
C LEU A 143 2.57 -3.34 -7.20
N GLU A 144 3.14 -3.39 -6.00
CA GLU A 144 4.41 -4.02 -5.71
C GLU A 144 4.34 -4.78 -4.37
N ALA A 145 4.97 -5.95 -4.30
CA ALA A 145 5.20 -6.66 -3.06
C ALA A 145 6.53 -7.41 -3.10
N VAL A 146 7.35 -7.21 -2.07
CA VAL A 146 8.66 -7.82 -1.93
C VAL A 146 8.84 -8.35 -0.52
N GLY A 147 9.42 -9.53 -0.40
CA GLY A 147 9.71 -10.18 0.88
C GLY A 147 8.45 -10.61 1.64
N LYS A 148 8.64 -10.95 2.93
CA LYS A 148 7.54 -11.33 3.84
C LYS A 148 7.49 -10.34 5.00
N LEU A 149 6.41 -9.57 5.07
CA LEU A 149 6.15 -8.66 6.18
C LEU A 149 5.94 -9.44 7.49
N LYS A 150 6.53 -8.95 8.58
CA LYS A 150 6.40 -9.53 9.92
C LYS A 150 5.61 -8.58 10.80
N LEU A 151 4.32 -8.85 10.96
CA LEU A 151 3.49 -8.14 11.92
C LEU A 151 3.92 -8.56 13.33
N LYS A 152 4.11 -7.60 14.22
CA LYS A 152 4.25 -7.89 15.65
C LYS A 152 2.85 -7.98 16.24
N ASP A 153 2.60 -9.03 17.01
CA ASP A 153 1.38 -9.21 17.79
C ASP A 153 1.16 -8.05 18.79
#